data_AF-A0A1G7K6I6-F1
#
_entry.id   AF-A0A1G7K6I6-F1
#
_cell.length_a   1.000
_cell.length_b   1.000
_cell.length_c   1.000
_cell.angle_alpha   90.00
_cell.angle_beta   90.00
_cell.angle_gamma   90.00
#
_symmetry.space_group_name_H-M   'P 1'
#
loop_
_entity.id
_entity.type
_entity.pdbx_description
1 polymer ?
#
loop_
_entity_poly.entity_id
_entity_poly.type
_entity_poly.pdbx_seq_one_letter_code
_entity_poly.pdbx_strand_id
1 'polypeptide(L)' 'MKFVFVADSYECAIHALAPTCKHRGTRIVRHEKSGTYYCCDHCAQKEGLTDLRDRV' A
#
# COMPACT_ATOMS: atom_id res chain seq x y z
N MET A 1 -6.17 8.31 -24.17
CA MET A 1 -6.19 8.58 -22.71
C MET A 1 -4.77 8.41 -22.19
N LYS A 2 -4.07 9.48 -21.80
CA LYS A 2 -2.70 9.40 -21.25
C LYS A 2 -2.73 10.04 -19.86
N PHE A 3 -2.75 9.22 -18.82
CA PHE A 3 -2.65 9.69 -17.44
C PHE A 3 -1.16 9.77 -17.10
N VAL A 4 -0.58 10.96 -17.28
CA VAL A 4 0.78 11.27 -16.84
C VAL A 4 0.67 12.19 -15.63
N PHE A 5 1.31 11.79 -14.54
CA PHE A 5 1.42 12.57 -13.30
C PHE A 5 2.90 12.94 -13.11
N VAL A 6 3.19 14.24 -12.99
CA VAL A 6 4.54 14.75 -12.75
C VAL A 6 4.59 15.33 -11.34
N ALA A 7 5.56 14.90 -10.55
CA ALA A 7 5.81 15.38 -9.21
C ALA A 7 7.29 15.79 -9.08
N ASP A 8 7.53 16.79 -8.24
CA ASP A 8 8.86 17.34 -7.96
C ASP A 8 9.78 16.35 -7.23
N SER A 9 9.20 15.47 -6.41
CA SER A 9 9.93 14.45 -5.65
C SER A 9 9.14 13.15 -5.45
N TYR A 10 9.82 12.08 -5.05
CA TYR A 10 9.20 10.82 -4.66
C TYR A 10 8.22 10.98 -3.49
N GLU A 11 8.55 11.83 -2.51
CA GLU A 11 7.67 12.09 -1.37
C GLU A 11 6.35 12.70 -1.83
N CYS A 12 6.39 13.70 -2.72
CA CYS A 12 5.19 14.30 -3.29
C CYS A 12 4.34 13.28 -4.06
N ALA A 13 4.97 12.39 -4.82
CA ALA A 13 4.27 11.34 -5.55
C ALA A 13 3.60 10.32 -4.61
N ILE A 14 4.32 9.85 -3.58
CA ILE A 14 3.80 8.92 -2.58
C ILE A 14 2.66 9.58 -1.79
N HIS A 15 2.79 10.85 -1.42
CA HIS A 15 1.73 11.57 -0.74
C HIS A 15 0.44 11.65 -1.56
N ALA A 16 0.55 11.88 -2.87
CA ALA A 16 -0.61 12.00 -3.74
C ALA A 16 -1.23 10.65 -4.14
N LEU A 17 -0.42 9.60 -4.29
CA LEU A 17 -0.85 8.36 -4.96
C LEU A 17 -0.85 7.12 -4.07
N ALA A 18 -0.19 7.14 -2.90
CA ALA A 18 -0.06 5.92 -2.10
C ALA A 18 -1.42 5.49 -1.53
N PRO A 19 -1.80 4.21 -1.70
CA PRO A 19 -2.99 3.67 -1.08
C PRO A 19 -2.83 3.58 0.45
N THR A 20 -3.96 3.42 1.13
CA THR A 20 -4.00 3.25 2.58
C THR A 20 -4.16 1.78 2.95
N CYS A 21 -3.48 1.37 4.02
CA CYS A 21 -3.67 0.08 4.66
C CYS A 21 -5.14 -0.10 5.05
N LYS A 22 -5.80 -1.16 4.60
CA LYS A 22 -7.22 -1.43 4.92
C LYS A 22 -7.48 -1.56 6.42
N HIS A 23 -6.51 -2.09 7.17
CA HIS A 23 -6.67 -2.33 8.61
C HIS A 23 -6.39 -1.09 9.48
N ARG A 24 -5.35 -0.29 9.16
CA ARG A 24 -4.89 0.82 10.02
C ARG A 24 -5.03 2.22 9.38
N GLY A 25 -5.34 2.32 8.10
CA GLY A 25 -5.45 3.60 7.38
C GLY A 25 -4.12 4.28 7.03
N THR A 26 -2.97 3.76 7.46
CA THR A 26 -1.65 4.32 7.13
C THR A 26 -1.36 4.24 5.63
N ARG A 27 -0.82 5.31 5.03
CA ARG A 27 -0.37 5.29 3.62
C ARG A 27 0.86 4.41 3.45
N ILE A 28 0.87 3.62 2.39
CA ILE A 28 1.86 2.56 2.17
C ILE A 28 2.17 2.38 0.69
N VAL A 29 3.38 1.91 0.42
CA VAL A 29 3.87 1.65 -0.95
C VAL A 29 3.95 0.14 -1.22
N ARG A 30 3.68 -0.71 -0.22
CA ARG A 30 3.97 -2.16 -0.25
C ARG A 30 2.92 -2.98 0.49
N HIS A 31 2.86 -4.28 0.15
CA HIS A 31 1.90 -5.34 0.46
C HIS A 31 0.53 -5.09 -0.16
N GLU A 32 0.33 -5.74 -1.30
CA GLU A 32 -0.91 -5.80 -2.04
C GLU A 32 -1.33 -7.27 -2.16
N LYS A 33 -2.62 -7.53 -1.98
CA LYS A 33 -3.25 -8.82 -2.29
C LYS A 33 -4.64 -8.58 -2.84
N SER A 34 -4.89 -9.03 -4.06
CA SER A 34 -6.18 -8.96 -4.72
C SER A 34 -6.79 -7.55 -4.72
N GLY A 35 -5.97 -6.52 -4.95
CA GLY A 35 -6.37 -5.11 -4.97
C GLY A 35 -6.51 -4.45 -3.59
N THR A 36 -6.16 -5.15 -2.51
CA THR A 36 -6.19 -4.61 -1.15
C THR A 36 -4.78 -4.41 -0.61
N TYR A 37 -4.54 -3.26 0.04
CA TYR A 37 -3.23 -2.86 0.52
C TYR A 37 -3.10 -2.96 2.04
N TYR A 38 -1.92 -3.36 2.53
CA TYR A 38 -1.62 -3.61 3.95
C TYR A 38 -0.23 -3.11 4.36
N CYS A 39 -0.05 -2.60 5.57
CA CYS A 39 1.28 -2.11 5.97
C CYS A 39 2.26 -3.25 6.31
N CYS A 40 1.75 -4.41 6.71
CA CYS A 40 2.53 -5.59 7.08
C CYS A 40 1.64 -6.85 7.09
N ASP A 41 2.26 -8.02 7.16
CA ASP A 41 1.54 -9.30 7.21
C ASP A 41 0.55 -9.39 8.35
N HIS A 42 0.89 -8.88 9.54
CA HIS A 42 -0.02 -8.88 10.68
C HIS A 42 -1.33 -8.14 10.34
N CYS A 43 -1.27 -7.00 9.67
CA CYS A 43 -2.48 -6.27 9.28
C CYS A 43 -3.30 -7.03 8.25
N ALA A 44 -2.65 -7.77 7.35
CA ALA A 44 -3.36 -8.62 6.40
C ALA A 44 -4.01 -9.84 7.08
N GLN A 45 -3.32 -10.45 8.04
CA GLN A 45 -3.85 -11.57 8.85
C GLN A 45 -5.08 -11.15 9.67
N LYS A 46 -5.13 -9.90 10.15
CA LYS A 46 -6.32 -9.35 10.82
C LYS A 46 -7.55 -9.25 9.90
N GLU A 47 -7.34 -9.18 8.59
CA GLU A 47 -8.40 -9.26 7.58
C GLU A 47 -8.57 -10.67 6.98
N GLY A 48 -7.94 -11.70 7.56
CA GLY A 48 -8.07 -13.10 7.14
C GLY A 48 -7.11 -13.56 6.04
N LEU A 49 -6.11 -12.76 5.66
CA LEU A 49 -5.11 -13.14 4.66
C LEU A 49 -3.86 -13.73 5.32
N THR A 50 -3.55 -14.98 5.05
CA THR A 50 -2.45 -15.73 5.71
C THR A 50 -1.23 -15.99 4.82
N ASP A 51 -1.31 -15.59 3.55
CA ASP A 51 -0.31 -15.90 2.52
C ASP A 51 0.65 -14.72 2.22
N LEU A 52 0.49 -13.59 2.91
CA LEU A 52 1.43 -12.48 2.80
C LEU A 52 2.67 -12.75 3.66
N ARG A 53 3.84 -12.44 3.10
CA ARG A 53 5.14 -12.55 3.76
C ARG A 53 5.94 -11.26 3.61
N ASP A 54 6.33 -10.69 4.74
CA ASP A 54 7.29 -9.62 4.87
C ASP A 54 8.72 -10.19 4.80
N ARG A 55 9.67 -9.36 4.40
CA ARG A 55 11.10 -9.74 4.43
C ARG A 55 11.70 -9.19 5.72
N VAL A 56 12.13 -10.09 6.61
CA VAL A 56 12.98 -9.77 7.76
C VAL A 56 14.44 -9.73 7.30
#